data_AF-A0AAU1QIV3-F1
#
_entry.id   AF-A0AAU1QIV3-F1
#
_cell.length_a   1.000
_cell.length_b   1.000
_cell.length_c   1.000
_cell.angle_alpha   90.00
_cell.angle_beta   90.00
_cell.angle_gamma   90.00
#
_symmetry.space_group_name_H-M   'P 1'
#
loop_
_entity.id
_entity.type
_entity.pdbx_description
1 polymer ?
#
loop_
_entity_poly.entity_id
_entity_poly.type
_entity_poly.pdbx_seq_one_letter_code
_entity_poly.pdbx_strand_id
1 'polypeptide(L)'
;MTQPSPVPSVERNDERHRYEIRVDGVRAGLTAFRDHGVQRVFFHTEVGEAYAGQGLAGRLVQEALTDVRKLGKRIVPVCPYVAKFLKSHEEFADITDPVTPDVLQWLEAELA
;
A
#
# COMPACT_ATOMS: atom_id res chain seq x y z
N MET A 1 -12.36 -18.15 -27.79
CA MET A 1 -11.13 -18.35 -27.01
C MET A 1 -11.04 -17.22 -26.01
N THR A 2 -11.00 -17.59 -24.73
CA THR A 2 -10.72 -16.80 -23.50
C THR A 2 -11.10 -15.31 -23.51
N GLN A 3 -12.27 -15.01 -22.97
CA GLN A 3 -12.61 -13.67 -22.50
C GLN A 3 -11.60 -13.31 -21.38
N PRO A 4 -10.88 -12.18 -21.46
CA PRO A 4 -9.94 -11.81 -20.41
C PRO A 4 -10.72 -11.65 -19.11
N SER A 5 -10.39 -12.46 -18.11
CA SER A 5 -10.90 -12.25 -16.76
C SER A 5 -10.55 -10.82 -16.34
N PRO A 6 -11.43 -10.11 -15.61
CA PRO A 6 -11.13 -8.78 -15.15
C PRO A 6 -9.92 -8.83 -14.22
N VAL A 7 -8.76 -8.48 -14.74
CA VAL A 7 -7.50 -8.53 -14.01
C VAL A 7 -7.44 -7.30 -13.10
N PRO A 8 -7.44 -7.47 -11.77
CA PRO A 8 -7.24 -6.34 -10.89
C PRO A 8 -5.85 -5.75 -11.19
N SER A 9 -5.82 -4.46 -11.52
CA SER A 9 -4.61 -3.73 -11.88
C SER A 9 -4.30 -2.72 -10.78
N VAL A 10 -3.05 -2.69 -10.33
CA VAL A 10 -2.59 -1.73 -9.32
C VAL A 10 -1.81 -0.64 -10.01
N GLU A 11 -2.18 0.61 -9.77
CA GLU A 11 -1.55 1.77 -10.37
C GLU A 11 -1.03 2.70 -9.28
N ARG A 12 0.23 3.15 -9.43
CA ARG A 12 0.82 4.15 -8.55
C ARG A 12 0.43 5.54 -9.02
N ASN A 13 -0.16 6.30 -8.12
CA ASN A 13 -0.51 7.70 -8.33
C ASN A 13 0.38 8.56 -7.43
N ASP A 14 1.56 8.91 -7.95
CA ASP A 14 2.54 9.73 -7.23
C ASP A 14 1.99 11.14 -6.96
N GLU A 15 1.21 11.74 -7.88
CA GLU A 15 0.61 13.07 -7.66
C GLU A 15 -0.33 13.12 -6.45
N ARG A 16 -0.92 11.98 -6.10
CA ARG A 16 -1.84 11.84 -4.96
C ARG A 16 -1.29 11.01 -3.83
N HIS A 17 0.00 10.67 -3.90
CA HIS A 17 0.73 9.83 -2.94
C HIS A 17 -0.06 8.59 -2.51
N ARG A 18 -0.55 7.82 -3.49
CA ARG A 18 -1.29 6.58 -3.22
C ARG A 18 -1.15 5.56 -4.33
N TYR A 19 -1.38 4.30 -4.01
CA TYR A 19 -1.63 3.26 -5.00
C TYR A 19 -3.13 2.99 -5.05
N GLU A 20 -3.66 2.75 -6.24
CA GLU A 20 -5.07 2.50 -6.49
C GLU A 20 -5.20 1.14 -7.16
N ILE A 21 -6.08 0.28 -6.64
CA ILE A 21 -6.43 -0.98 -7.30
C ILE A 21 -7.73 -0.78 -8.08
N ARG A 22 -7.70 -1.12 -9.37
CA ARG A 22 -8.84 -1.04 -10.28
C ARG A 22 -9.28 -2.43 -10.72
N VAL A 23 -10.59 -2.66 -10.72
CA VAL A 23 -11.26 -3.87 -11.23
C VAL A 23 -12.22 -3.40 -12.31
N ASP A 24 -12.09 -3.91 -13.54
CA ASP A 24 -12.88 -3.45 -14.70
C ASP A 24 -12.84 -1.92 -14.91
N GLY A 25 -11.69 -1.29 -14.63
CA GLY A 25 -11.51 0.16 -14.73
C GLY A 25 -12.14 0.97 -13.58
N VAL A 26 -12.84 0.32 -12.65
CA VAL A 26 -13.43 0.95 -11.46
C VAL A 26 -12.46 0.86 -10.28
N ARG A 27 -12.26 1.97 -9.57
CA ARG A 27 -11.42 1.98 -8.36
C ARG A 27 -12.07 1.13 -7.26
N ALA A 28 -11.47 -0.01 -6.99
CA ALA A 28 -11.90 -0.92 -5.93
C ALA A 28 -11.28 -0.56 -4.56
N GLY A 29 -10.11 0.05 -4.54
CA GLY A 29 -9.46 0.47 -3.30
C GLY A 29 -8.21 1.32 -3.50
N LEU A 30 -7.63 1.76 -2.40
CA LEU A 30 -6.42 2.57 -2.37
C LEU A 30 -5.57 2.31 -1.12
N THR A 31 -4.26 2.54 -1.24
CA THR A 31 -3.33 2.60 -0.11
C THR A 31 -2.52 3.88 -0.24
N ALA A 32 -2.67 4.76 0.74
CA ALA A 32 -2.01 6.04 0.80
C ALA A 32 -0.64 5.93 1.46
N PHE A 33 0.32 6.67 0.91
CA PHE A 33 1.68 6.71 1.41
C PHE A 33 2.17 8.15 1.57
N ARG A 34 3.26 8.32 2.31
CA ARG A 34 4.12 9.50 2.28
C ARG A 34 5.57 9.07 2.24
N ASP A 35 6.40 9.85 1.57
CA ASP A 35 7.84 9.59 1.52
C ASP A 35 8.55 10.44 2.58
N HIS A 36 9.25 9.78 3.51
CA HIS A 36 10.11 10.37 4.53
C HIS A 36 11.56 9.96 4.24
N GLY A 37 12.26 10.77 3.44
CA GLY A 37 13.61 10.42 2.96
C GLY A 37 13.61 9.11 2.18
N VAL A 38 14.29 8.09 2.71
CA VAL A 38 14.35 6.74 2.10
C VAL A 38 13.16 5.85 2.49
N GLN A 39 12.34 6.28 3.44
CA GLN A 39 11.21 5.53 3.95
C GLN A 39 9.93 5.92 3.21
N ARG A 40 9.09 4.93 2.90
CA ARG A 40 7.74 5.10 2.40
C ARG A 40 6.78 4.64 3.49
N VAL A 41 6.07 5.60 4.06
CA VAL A 41 5.17 5.43 5.20
C VAL A 41 3.76 5.17 4.68
N PHE A 42 3.26 3.95 4.87
CA PHE A 42 1.90 3.57 4.52
C PHE A 42 0.99 3.78 5.72
N PHE A 43 0.13 4.79 5.66
CA PHE A 43 -0.66 5.22 6.81
C PHE A 43 -2.15 4.91 6.70
N HIS A 44 -2.66 4.69 5.50
CA HIS A 44 -4.07 4.42 5.29
C HIS A 44 -4.27 3.46 4.13
N THR A 45 -5.09 2.43 4.32
CA THR A 45 -5.48 1.49 3.27
C THR A 45 -6.96 1.25 3.38
N GLU A 46 -7.67 1.40 2.27
CA GLU A 46 -9.12 1.23 2.18
C GLU A 46 -9.47 0.47 0.91
N VAL A 47 -10.41 -0.44 1.01
CA VAL A 47 -11.04 -1.10 -0.14
C VAL A 47 -12.53 -0.93 0.03
N GLY A 48 -13.22 -0.55 -1.05
CA GLY A 48 -14.66 -0.35 -1.04
C GLY A 48 -15.38 -1.63 -0.62
N GLU A 49 -16.47 -1.49 0.14
CA GLU A 49 -17.21 -2.62 0.71
C GLU A 49 -17.71 -3.60 -0.36
N ALA A 50 -18.08 -3.10 -1.54
CA ALA A 50 -18.46 -3.92 -2.69
C ALA A 50 -17.36 -4.88 -3.18
N TYR A 51 -16.11 -4.60 -2.82
CA TYR A 51 -14.91 -5.33 -3.20
C TYR A 51 -14.24 -6.03 -2.00
N ALA A 52 -14.83 -5.92 -0.81
CA ALA A 52 -14.37 -6.61 0.38
C ALA A 52 -14.50 -8.13 0.22
N GLY A 53 -13.64 -8.89 0.91
CA GLY A 53 -13.65 -10.36 0.85
C GLY A 53 -13.04 -10.98 -0.42
N GLN A 54 -12.66 -10.18 -1.43
CA GLN A 54 -12.07 -10.65 -2.68
C GLN A 54 -10.52 -10.69 -2.67
N GLY A 55 -9.89 -10.44 -1.52
CA GLY A 55 -8.43 -10.42 -1.40
C GLY A 55 -7.74 -9.21 -2.06
N LEU A 56 -8.50 -8.23 -2.55
CA LEU A 56 -8.00 -7.06 -3.28
C LEU A 56 -7.09 -6.16 -2.44
N ALA A 57 -7.39 -5.99 -1.15
CA ALA A 57 -6.54 -5.24 -0.23
C ALA A 57 -5.14 -5.86 -0.11
N GLY A 58 -5.05 -7.18 -0.05
CA GLY A 58 -3.77 -7.90 0.02
C GLY A 58 -2.97 -7.72 -1.26
N ARG A 59 -3.62 -7.88 -2.43
CA ARG A 59 -2.97 -7.68 -3.73
C ARG A 59 -2.48 -6.25 -3.94
N LEU A 60 -3.28 -5.27 -3.54
CA LEU A 60 -2.91 -3.85 -3.58
C LEU A 60 -1.66 -3.57 -2.74
N VAL A 61 -1.66 -4.02 -1.49
CA VAL A 61 -0.52 -3.83 -0.60
C VAL A 61 0.70 -4.56 -1.14
N GLN A 62 0.57 -5.84 -1.53
CA GLN A 62 1.67 -6.62 -2.07
C GLN A 62 2.37 -5.93 -3.25
N GLU A 63 1.60 -5.45 -4.23
CA GLU A 63 2.16 -4.75 -5.40
C GLU A 63 2.80 -3.42 -5.00
N ALA A 64 2.18 -2.66 -4.09
CA ALA A 64 2.74 -1.42 -3.57
C ALA A 64 4.08 -1.66 -2.86
N LEU A 65 4.17 -2.66 -1.97
CA LEU A 65 5.40 -3.01 -1.26
C LEU A 65 6.48 -3.52 -2.22
N THR A 66 6.10 -4.29 -3.22
CA THR A 66 7.01 -4.78 -4.27
C THR A 66 7.58 -3.61 -5.08
N ASP A 67 6.77 -2.60 -5.39
CA ASP A 67 7.23 -1.36 -6.02
C ASP A 67 8.21 -0.59 -5.12
N VAL A 68 7.91 -0.45 -3.82
CA VAL A 68 8.84 0.17 -2.84
C VAL A 68 10.19 -0.52 -2.85
N ARG A 69 10.21 -1.86 -2.86
CA ARG A 69 11.43 -2.67 -2.95
C ARG A 69 12.21 -2.37 -4.22
N LYS A 70 11.54 -2.32 -5.38
CA LYS A 70 12.16 -2.01 -6.69
C LYS A 70 12.76 -0.60 -6.72
N LEU A 71 12.16 0.34 -5.99
CA LEU A 71 12.66 1.70 -5.84
C LEU A 71 13.83 1.81 -4.85
N GLY A 72 14.20 0.73 -4.16
CA GLY A 72 15.25 0.75 -3.13
C GLY A 72 14.86 1.53 -1.87
N LYS A 73 13.55 1.70 -1.64
CA LYS A 73 13.00 2.39 -0.47
C LYS A 73 12.68 1.41 0.67
N ARG A 74 12.52 1.94 1.87
CA ARG A 74 12.13 1.19 3.08
C ARG A 74 10.64 1.39 3.35
N ILE A 75 9.98 0.42 3.98
CA ILE A 75 8.55 0.40 4.25
C ILE A 75 8.32 0.72 5.72
N VAL A 76 7.47 1.70 6.02
CA VAL A 76 6.99 1.94 7.41
C VAL A 76 5.48 1.69 7.48
N PRO A 77 5.02 0.64 8.18
CA PRO A 77 3.62 0.23 8.17
C PRO A 77 2.81 0.87 9.31
N VAL A 78 2.49 2.16 9.18
CA VAL A 78 1.63 2.87 10.16
C VAL A 78 0.19 2.32 10.12
N CYS A 79 -0.30 1.97 8.93
CA CYS A 79 -1.61 1.36 8.78
C CYS A 79 -1.63 -0.05 9.41
N PRO A 80 -2.59 -0.36 10.31
CA PRO A 80 -2.65 -1.66 10.97
C PRO A 80 -2.87 -2.81 9.98
N TYR A 81 -3.52 -2.55 8.84
CA TYR A 81 -3.69 -3.54 7.78
C TYR A 81 -2.35 -3.92 7.15
N VAL A 82 -1.51 -2.93 6.79
CA VAL A 82 -0.18 -3.16 6.21
C VAL A 82 0.73 -3.85 7.22
N ALA A 83 0.69 -3.42 8.49
CA ALA A 83 1.44 -4.08 9.56
C ALA A 83 1.04 -5.56 9.72
N LYS A 84 -0.26 -5.88 9.63
CA LYS A 84 -0.75 -7.26 9.67
C LYS A 84 -0.32 -8.05 8.42
N PHE A 85 -0.37 -7.42 7.24
CA PHE A 85 0.07 -8.03 5.99
C PHE A 85 1.56 -8.42 6.05
N LEU A 86 2.43 -7.52 6.51
CA LEU A 86 3.86 -7.77 6.65
C LEU A 86 4.18 -8.91 7.63
N LYS A 87 3.36 -9.13 8.66
CA LYS A 87 3.53 -10.29 9.56
C LYS A 87 3.32 -11.64 8.85
N SER A 88 2.55 -11.67 7.77
CA SER A 88 2.34 -12.87 6.96
C SER A 88 3.27 -12.95 5.74
N HIS A 89 4.01 -11.87 5.44
CA HIS A 89 4.89 -11.75 4.29
C HIS A 89 6.30 -11.34 4.72
N GLU A 90 7.03 -12.32 5.26
CA GLU A 90 8.40 -12.14 5.77
C GLU A 90 9.40 -11.74 4.68
N GLU A 91 9.06 -11.92 3.41
CA GLU A 91 9.84 -11.52 2.23
C GLU A 91 10.11 -10.00 2.12
N PHE A 92 9.35 -9.19 2.86
CA PHE A 92 9.51 -7.72 2.93
C PHE A 92 10.11 -7.28 4.28
N ALA A 93 10.39 -8.20 5.20
CA ALA A 93 10.90 -7.87 6.52
C ALA A 93 12.29 -7.19 6.46
N ASP A 94 13.09 -7.48 5.43
CA ASP A 94 14.41 -6.87 5.21
C ASP A 94 14.37 -5.37 4.88
N ILE A 95 13.29 -4.94 4.23
CA ILE A 95 13.05 -3.54 3.87
C ILE A 95 12.02 -2.86 4.77
N THR A 96 11.56 -3.52 5.84
CA THR A 96 10.58 -2.94 6.77
C THR A 96 11.29 -2.26 7.93
N ASP A 97 10.89 -1.02 8.22
CA ASP A 97 11.29 -0.28 9.41
C ASP A 97 10.17 -0.27 10.46
N PRO A 98 10.53 -0.23 11.76
CA PRO A 98 9.55 -0.08 12.81
C PRO A 98 8.87 1.30 12.74
N VAL A 99 7.60 1.34 13.14
CA VAL A 99 6.89 2.60 13.34
C VAL A 99 7.43 3.27 14.61
N THR A 100 8.14 4.39 14.43
CA THR A 100 8.65 5.20 15.55
C THR A 100 7.72 6.37 15.85
N PRO A 101 7.69 6.88 17.10
CA PRO A 101 6.91 8.06 17.45
C PRO A 101 7.30 9.28 16.61
N ASP A 102 8.58 9.42 16.27
CA ASP A 102 9.09 10.47 15.39
C ASP A 102 8.41 10.46 14.00
N VAL A 103 8.31 9.28 13.37
CA VAL A 103 7.63 9.12 12.08
C VAL A 103 6.13 9.43 12.19
N LEU A 104 5.48 9.08 13.30
CA LEU A 104 4.07 9.39 13.52
C LEU A 104 3.85 10.90 13.64
N GLN A 105 4.65 11.59 14.45
CA GLN A 105 4.58 13.04 14.61
C GLN A 105 4.83 13.78 13.30
N TRP A 106 5.81 13.33 12.51
CA TRP A 106 6.05 13.87 11.17
C TRP A 106 4.86 13.64 10.24
N LEU A 107 4.31 12.42 10.21
CA LEU A 107 3.19 12.08 9.35
C LEU A 107 1.95 12.91 9.69
N GLU A 108 1.66 13.12 10.98
CA GLU A 108 0.57 13.98 11.42
C GLU A 108 0.76 15.42 10.93
N ALA A 109 1.98 15.96 11.00
CA ALA A 109 2.29 17.30 10.49
C ALA A 109 2.15 17.41 8.96
N GLU A 110 2.48 16.36 8.21
CA GLU A 110 2.32 16.29 6.74
C GLU A 110 0.86 16.14 6.28
N LEU A 111 -0.03 15.72 7.18
CA LEU A 111 -1.46 15.52 6.91
C LEU A 111 -2.35 16.64 7.46
N ALA A 112 -1.80 17.54 8.28
CA ALA A 112 -2.46 18.71 8.82
C ALA A 112 -2.62 19.83 7.78
#